data_AF-A0AA92V4R8-F1
#
_entry.id   AF-A0AA92V4R8-F1
#
_cell.length_a   1.000
_cell.length_b   1.000
_cell.length_c   1.000
_cell.angle_alpha   90.00
_cell.angle_beta   90.00
_cell.angle_gamma   90.00
#
_symmetry.space_group_name_H-M   'P 1'
#
loop_
_entity.id
_entity.type
_entity.pdbx_description
1 polymer ?
#
loop_
_entity_poly.entity_id
_entity_poly.type
_entity_poly.pdbx_seq_one_letter_code
_entity_poly.pdbx_strand_id
1 'polypeptide(L)'
;MDYLLAKIKGRNGGLSMVLSDETVFDCVPDFSNARAYDDDYKLQDGEWFVVDEFSTKSYCLDVLKSNFDATAYSNLSKHLYRKIAYVISVQEDEEGNVIYIFQNVTSSLLLSKQKFISFGPIDLGIAGVTNTDQASLVNNENILVLKNLPDCYYIKAENKLYFRNLSSITSIFNGINELYNEATDEEVQTLFDMEMINIGADFGIDKVRIPNRRKIKEALMKYESFSEEKKQLLPSYVGKYCPTLFDEDTQMFNINSEKELTELLNGMNQRYYTTEIDGEKRIANSVTVVRD
;
A
#
# COMPACT_ATOMS: atom_id res chain seq x y z
N MET A 1 25.37 12.01 6.97
CA MET A 1 24.78 13.08 6.15
C MET A 1 23.30 13.06 6.43
N ASP A 2 22.70 14.15 6.91
CA ASP A 2 21.34 14.09 7.49
C ASP A 2 20.48 15.27 7.03
N TYR A 3 19.50 15.01 6.17
CA TYR A 3 18.63 16.03 5.59
C TYR A 3 17.19 15.57 5.54
N LEU A 4 16.27 16.50 5.81
CA LEU A 4 14.84 16.28 5.62
C LEU A 4 14.31 17.15 4.49
N LEU A 5 13.75 16.53 3.46
CA LEU A 5 13.11 17.19 2.33
C LEU A 5 11.60 17.01 2.39
N ALA A 6 10.86 17.96 1.84
CA ALA A 6 9.41 17.87 1.63
C ALA A 6 9.07 18.05 0.15
N LYS A 7 8.25 17.15 -0.38
CA LYS A 7 7.64 17.31 -1.71
C LYS A 7 6.38 18.15 -1.58
N ILE A 8 6.26 19.17 -2.42
CA ILE A 8 5.08 20.04 -2.45
C ILE A 8 4.11 19.62 -3.56
N LYS A 9 2.80 19.68 -3.26
CA LYS A 9 1.68 19.46 -4.20
C LYS A 9 1.53 20.66 -5.13
N GLY A 10 1.28 20.39 -6.42
CA GLY A 10 0.93 21.39 -7.45
C GLY A 10 1.84 21.37 -8.69
N ARG A 11 1.44 22.10 -9.75
CA ARG A 11 2.15 22.14 -11.05
C ARG A 11 3.61 22.60 -10.98
N ASN A 12 3.95 23.44 -10.00
CA ASN A 12 5.33 23.90 -9.72
C ASN A 12 5.87 23.34 -8.39
N GLY A 13 5.27 22.25 -7.88
CA GLY A 13 5.66 21.66 -6.62
C GLY A 13 7.00 20.94 -6.76
N GLY A 14 8.08 21.52 -6.23
CA GLY A 14 9.39 20.90 -6.15
C GLY A 14 9.60 20.13 -4.84
N LEU A 15 10.81 19.63 -4.66
CA LEU A 15 11.37 19.26 -3.36
C LEU A 15 11.94 20.52 -2.70
N SER A 16 11.71 20.67 -1.40
CA SER A 16 12.25 21.76 -0.59
C SER A 16 12.89 21.22 0.66
N MET A 17 13.98 21.84 1.12
CA MET A 17 14.68 21.47 2.34
C MET A 17 13.91 21.94 3.57
N VAL A 18 13.72 21.06 4.55
CA VAL A 18 13.00 21.30 5.80
C VAL A 18 13.98 21.39 6.97
N LEU A 19 14.86 20.40 7.09
CA LEU A 19 15.93 20.35 8.09
C LEU A 19 17.25 19.95 7.40
N SER A 20 18.35 20.42 7.97
CA SER A 20 19.72 20.11 7.58
C SER A 20 20.53 19.77 8.82
N ASP A 21 21.41 18.78 8.72
CA ASP A 21 22.30 18.30 9.79
C ASP A 21 21.55 17.76 11.03
N GLU A 22 20.34 17.22 10.82
CA GLU A 22 19.50 16.65 11.88
C GLU A 22 19.01 15.26 11.46
N THR A 23 19.37 14.23 12.23
CA THR A 23 18.85 12.87 12.04
C THR A 23 17.42 12.81 12.57
N VAL A 24 16.51 12.34 11.72
CA VAL A 24 15.07 12.40 12.01
C VAL A 24 14.50 11.02 12.35
N PHE A 25 15.09 9.98 11.79
CA PHE A 25 14.69 8.59 12.03
C PHE A 25 15.88 7.82 12.59
N ASP A 26 15.86 7.58 13.91
CA ASP A 26 16.98 6.97 14.64
C ASP A 26 17.07 5.45 14.47
N CYS A 27 16.02 4.81 13.93
CA CYS A 27 15.94 3.36 13.81
C CYS A 27 15.64 2.94 12.37
N VAL A 28 16.66 2.40 11.70
CA VAL A 28 16.49 1.64 10.47
C VAL A 28 16.17 0.19 10.86
N PRO A 29 15.05 -0.38 10.39
CA PRO A 29 14.68 -1.76 10.68
C PRO A 29 15.69 -2.76 10.09
N ASP A 30 15.74 -3.96 10.70
CA ASP A 30 16.40 -5.11 10.07
C ASP A 30 15.53 -5.64 8.91
N PHE A 31 16.12 -5.70 7.72
CA PHE A 31 15.47 -6.18 6.49
C PHE A 31 15.79 -7.66 6.19
N SER A 32 16.42 -8.40 7.09
CA SER A 32 16.78 -9.82 6.90
C SER A 32 15.57 -10.72 6.59
N ASN A 33 14.38 -10.37 7.09
CA ASN A 33 13.11 -11.07 6.82
C ASN A 33 12.29 -10.42 5.70
N ALA A 34 12.94 -9.74 4.76
CA ALA A 34 12.25 -9.16 3.61
C ALA A 34 11.92 -10.21 2.55
N ARG A 35 10.79 -10.02 1.87
CA ARG A 35 10.30 -10.90 0.79
C ARG A 35 9.80 -10.09 -0.39
N ALA A 36 9.80 -10.69 -1.58
CA ALA A 36 9.18 -10.06 -2.75
C ALA A 36 7.72 -9.70 -2.45
N TYR A 37 7.25 -8.60 -3.06
CA TYR A 37 5.87 -8.18 -2.90
C TYR A 37 4.90 -9.28 -3.35
N ASP A 38 3.96 -9.62 -2.46
CA ASP A 38 2.89 -10.57 -2.71
C ASP A 38 1.62 -9.98 -2.11
N ASP A 39 0.63 -9.76 -2.97
CA ASP A 39 -0.63 -9.10 -2.60
C ASP A 39 -1.51 -9.97 -1.69
N ASP A 40 -1.33 -11.30 -1.74
CA ASP A 40 -2.06 -12.27 -0.93
C ASP A 40 -1.40 -12.54 0.42
N TYR A 41 -0.16 -12.06 0.58
CA TYR A 41 0.60 -12.24 1.80
C TYR A 41 0.37 -11.10 2.79
N LYS A 42 -0.11 -11.43 3.98
CA LYS A 42 -0.16 -10.47 5.08
C LYS A 42 1.13 -10.56 5.89
N LEU A 43 1.96 -9.52 5.82
CA LEU A 43 3.18 -9.40 6.61
C LEU A 43 2.90 -9.64 8.10
N GLN A 44 3.76 -10.43 8.72
CA GLN A 44 3.84 -10.59 10.17
C GLN A 44 4.64 -9.42 10.79
N ASP A 45 4.81 -9.47 12.11
CA ASP A 45 5.60 -8.45 12.79
C ASP A 45 7.09 -8.61 12.45
N GLY A 46 7.76 -7.49 12.15
CA GLY A 46 9.15 -7.48 11.69
C GLY A 46 9.39 -7.88 10.23
N GLU A 47 8.37 -8.26 9.47
CA GLU A 47 8.52 -8.57 8.03
C GLU A 47 8.32 -7.34 7.14
N TRP A 48 9.01 -7.35 5.99
CA TRP A 48 8.99 -6.29 4.99
C TRP A 48 8.81 -6.86 3.58
N PHE A 49 8.14 -6.10 2.72
CA PHE A 49 8.21 -6.33 1.28
C PHE A 49 9.44 -5.64 0.70
N VAL A 50 10.04 -6.24 -0.32
CA VAL A 50 11.18 -5.67 -1.06
C VAL A 50 10.90 -5.64 -2.57
N VAL A 51 11.37 -4.57 -3.21
CA VAL A 51 11.49 -4.45 -4.66
C VAL A 51 12.96 -4.28 -4.98
N ASP A 52 13.51 -5.28 -5.68
CA ASP A 52 14.88 -5.27 -6.19
C ASP A 52 15.03 -4.38 -7.43
N GLU A 53 16.26 -3.93 -7.65
CA GLU A 53 16.65 -3.07 -8.77
C GLU A 53 15.78 -1.81 -8.90
N PHE A 54 15.39 -1.22 -7.78
CA PHE A 54 14.38 -0.16 -7.77
C PHE A 54 14.75 1.04 -8.66
N SER A 55 16.04 1.37 -8.78
CA SER A 55 16.52 2.47 -9.63
C SER A 55 16.21 2.30 -11.13
N THR A 56 16.03 1.08 -11.61
CA THR A 56 15.74 0.79 -13.04
C THR A 56 14.25 0.86 -13.37
N LYS A 57 13.39 0.88 -12.34
CA LYS A 57 11.94 0.88 -12.50
C LYS A 57 11.42 2.22 -13.01
N SER A 58 10.36 2.18 -13.82
CA SER A 58 9.71 3.35 -14.42
C SER A 58 9.18 4.34 -13.37
N TYR A 59 8.74 3.84 -12.22
CA TYR A 59 8.19 4.58 -11.09
C TYR A 59 9.25 5.08 -10.09
N CYS A 60 10.55 4.86 -10.35
CA CYS A 60 11.62 5.39 -9.53
C CYS A 60 11.73 6.92 -9.66
N LEU A 61 11.78 7.61 -8.53
CA LEU A 61 11.94 9.07 -8.49
C LEU A 61 13.32 9.46 -9.00
N ASP A 62 13.38 10.52 -9.82
CA ASP A 62 14.64 10.99 -10.39
C ASP A 62 15.67 11.41 -9.33
N VAL A 63 15.21 11.87 -8.16
CA VAL A 63 16.07 12.21 -7.00
C VAL A 63 16.90 11.02 -6.49
N LEU A 64 16.43 9.79 -6.72
CA LEU A 64 17.14 8.57 -6.30
C LEU A 64 18.20 8.13 -7.32
N LYS A 65 18.10 8.60 -8.57
CA LYS A 65 18.99 8.19 -9.68
C LYS A 65 20.31 8.94 -9.66
N SER A 66 20.33 10.17 -9.16
CA SER A 66 21.54 10.98 -9.02
C SER A 66 22.14 10.88 -7.62
N ASN A 67 23.34 11.45 -7.44
CA ASN A 67 23.87 11.70 -6.11
C ASN A 67 23.10 12.84 -5.46
N PHE A 68 22.94 12.76 -4.14
CA PHE A 68 22.23 13.78 -3.40
C PHE A 68 23.08 15.04 -3.30
N ASP A 69 22.49 16.17 -3.66
CA ASP A 69 23.12 17.50 -3.60
C ASP A 69 22.19 18.43 -2.83
N ALA A 70 22.56 18.74 -1.59
CA ALA A 70 21.78 19.61 -0.72
C ALA A 70 21.62 21.03 -1.29
N THR A 71 22.58 21.50 -2.10
CA THR A 71 22.56 22.87 -2.65
C THR A 71 21.50 23.06 -3.74
N ALA A 72 20.98 21.96 -4.29
CA ALA A 72 19.90 21.98 -5.28
C ALA A 72 18.52 22.35 -4.70
N TYR A 73 18.37 22.36 -3.37
CA TYR A 73 17.08 22.53 -2.71
C TYR A 73 16.96 23.86 -1.96
N SER A 74 15.87 24.57 -2.22
CA SER A 74 15.51 25.77 -1.47
C SER A 74 14.78 25.41 -0.16
N ASN A 75 14.94 26.24 0.86
CA ASN A 75 14.26 26.05 2.14
C ASN A 75 12.74 26.15 1.99
N LEU A 76 12.02 25.31 2.73
CA LEU A 76 10.57 25.24 2.72
C LEU A 76 9.96 26.53 3.27
N SER A 77 9.15 27.20 2.46
CA SER A 77 8.41 28.37 2.92
C SER A 77 7.17 27.97 3.73
N LYS A 78 6.91 28.69 4.84
CA LYS A 78 5.77 28.44 5.76
C LYS A 78 4.41 28.38 5.07
N HIS A 79 4.19 29.14 4.00
CA HIS A 79 2.92 29.14 3.25
C HIS A 79 2.66 27.85 2.46
N LEU A 80 3.71 27.06 2.18
CA LEU A 80 3.62 25.78 1.49
C LEU A 80 3.38 24.59 2.43
N TYR A 81 3.39 24.82 3.75
CA TYR A 81 3.19 23.79 4.77
C TYR A 81 1.96 22.90 4.52
N ARG A 82 0.81 23.50 4.18
CA ARG A 82 -0.43 22.74 3.90
C ARG A 82 -0.40 21.95 2.59
N LYS A 83 0.63 22.16 1.77
CA LYS A 83 0.80 21.53 0.46
C LYS A 83 1.85 20.42 0.50
N ILE A 84 2.40 20.07 1.66
CA ILE A 84 3.32 18.93 1.76
C ILE A 84 2.58 17.65 1.35
N ALA A 85 3.18 16.90 0.43
CA ALA A 85 2.67 15.62 -0.08
C ALA A 85 3.28 14.45 0.69
N TYR A 86 4.60 14.44 0.76
CA TYR A 86 5.39 13.46 1.48
C TYR A 86 6.72 14.10 1.87
N VAL A 87 7.44 13.46 2.79
CA VAL A 87 8.81 13.84 3.17
C VAL A 87 9.79 12.74 2.81
N ILE A 88 11.04 13.14 2.60
CA ILE A 88 12.18 12.26 2.35
C ILE A 88 13.27 12.62 3.35
N SER A 89 13.63 11.71 4.25
CA SER A 89 14.88 11.82 5.01
C SER A 89 16.00 11.19 4.19
N VAL A 90 17.11 11.89 4.03
CA VAL A 90 18.35 11.38 3.46
C VAL A 90 19.33 11.26 4.61
N GLN A 91 19.65 10.04 4.99
CA GLN A 91 20.50 9.70 6.13
C GLN A 91 21.65 8.81 5.67
N GLU A 92 22.76 8.79 6.41
CA GLU A 92 23.82 7.80 6.24
C GLU A 92 23.78 6.82 7.42
N ASP A 93 23.95 5.53 7.15
CA ASP A 93 24.12 4.53 8.20
C ASP A 93 25.56 4.51 8.76
N GLU A 94 25.79 3.68 9.77
CA GLU A 94 27.11 3.52 10.41
C GLU A 94 28.20 3.02 9.44
N GLU A 95 27.81 2.38 8.33
CA GLU A 95 28.69 1.86 7.28
C GLU A 95 28.92 2.88 6.14
N GLY A 96 28.27 4.06 6.20
CA GLY A 96 28.36 5.12 5.20
C GLY A 96 27.45 4.92 3.98
N ASN A 97 26.48 4.00 4.04
CA ASN A 97 25.49 3.83 2.99
C ASN A 97 24.40 4.89 3.11
N VAL A 98 24.02 5.45 1.97
CA VAL A 98 22.93 6.44 1.89
C VAL A 98 21.57 5.73 1.91
N ILE A 99 20.75 6.09 2.88
CA ILE A 99 19.38 5.58 3.07
C ILE A 99 18.40 6.72 2.83
N TYR A 100 17.43 6.47 1.95
CA TYR A 100 16.31 7.38 1.72
C TYR A 100 15.06 6.84 2.42
N ILE A 101 14.55 7.60 3.37
CA ILE A 101 13.40 7.21 4.20
C ILE A 101 12.23 8.08 3.82
N PHE A 102 11.10 7.47 3.44
CA PHE A 102 9.94 8.20 2.97
C PHE A 102 8.76 8.07 3.90
N GLN A 103 8.05 9.18 4.08
CA GLN A 103 6.78 9.19 4.79
C GLN A 103 5.75 9.98 4.00
N ASN A 104 4.62 9.34 3.70
CA ASN A 104 3.47 10.00 3.12
C ASN A 104 2.81 10.93 4.15
N VAL A 105 2.46 12.15 3.72
CA VAL A 105 1.89 13.17 4.60
C VAL A 105 0.42 13.38 4.26
N THR A 106 -0.43 12.81 5.11
CA THR A 106 -1.88 13.06 5.11
C THR A 106 -2.21 14.33 5.89
N SER A 107 -3.41 14.87 5.67
CA SER A 107 -3.88 16.07 6.38
C SER A 107 -3.88 15.91 7.91
N SER A 108 -4.00 14.68 8.42
CA SER A 108 -3.95 14.39 9.87
C SER A 108 -2.56 14.57 10.48
N LEU A 109 -1.50 14.48 9.67
CA LEU A 109 -0.12 14.70 10.11
C LEU A 109 0.30 16.17 10.00
N LEU A 110 -0.56 17.03 9.45
CA LEU A 110 -0.36 18.47 9.33
C LEU A 110 -1.25 19.21 10.35
N LEU A 111 -0.81 19.27 11.59
CA LEU A 111 -1.53 19.93 12.67
C LEU A 111 -1.37 21.45 12.55
N SER A 112 -2.49 22.17 12.42
CA SER A 112 -2.47 23.63 12.44
C SER A 112 -3.46 24.22 13.43
N LYS A 113 -3.07 25.31 14.09
CA LYS A 113 -3.89 26.07 15.06
C LYS A 113 -4.41 25.25 16.24
N GLN A 114 -3.66 24.22 16.67
CA GLN A 114 -4.02 23.39 17.83
C GLN A 114 -3.23 23.82 19.07
N LYS A 115 -3.82 23.57 20.25
CA LYS A 115 -3.17 23.79 21.55
C LYS A 115 -2.68 22.44 22.07
N PHE A 116 -1.41 22.37 22.43
CA PHE A 116 -0.78 21.15 22.95
C PHE A 116 -0.36 21.34 24.39
N ILE A 117 -0.47 20.27 25.17
CA ILE A 117 0.17 20.20 26.48
C ILE A 117 1.38 19.29 26.30
N SER A 118 2.56 19.85 26.44
CA SER A 118 3.81 19.09 26.36
C SER A 118 4.34 18.84 27.78
N PHE A 119 4.81 17.62 28.01
CA PHE A 119 5.39 17.17 29.28
C PHE A 119 6.85 16.79 29.01
N GLY A 120 7.80 17.56 29.55
CA GLY A 120 9.24 17.34 29.38
C GLY A 120 10.00 18.60 28.96
N PRO A 121 11.34 18.54 28.86
CA PRO A 121 12.15 19.66 28.40
C PRO A 121 11.77 19.98 26.96
N ILE A 122 11.32 21.21 26.73
CA ILE A 122 10.99 21.71 25.41
C ILE A 122 12.10 22.66 25.03
N ASP A 123 13.07 22.17 24.28
CA ASP A 123 14.10 23.00 23.65
C ASP A 123 13.54 23.64 22.37
N LEU A 124 12.34 24.22 22.48
CA LEU A 124 11.91 25.23 21.52
C LEU A 124 12.75 26.44 21.90
N GLY A 125 13.57 26.97 20.98
CA GLY A 125 14.32 28.23 21.14
C GLY A 125 13.42 29.48 21.30
N ILE A 126 12.34 29.36 22.06
CA ILE A 126 11.43 30.39 22.50
C ILE A 126 12.02 30.96 23.79
N ALA A 127 12.46 32.22 23.72
CA ALA A 127 12.92 32.95 24.88
C ALA A 127 11.87 32.90 26.01
N GLY A 128 12.24 32.29 27.14
CA GLY A 128 11.41 32.21 28.35
C GLY A 128 10.81 30.84 28.68
N VAL A 129 11.03 29.81 27.85
CA VAL A 129 10.68 28.42 28.20
C VAL A 129 11.88 27.76 28.87
N THR A 130 11.85 27.62 30.19
CA THR A 130 12.88 26.87 30.92
C THR A 130 12.54 25.38 30.90
N ASN A 131 13.52 24.54 30.57
CA ASN A 131 13.47 23.09 30.73
C ASN A 131 13.07 22.72 32.15
N THR A 132 11.79 22.40 32.35
CA THR A 132 11.22 21.99 33.63
C THR A 132 10.38 20.74 33.38
N ASP A 133 10.34 19.82 34.36
CA ASP A 133 9.49 18.62 34.34
C ASP A 133 7.98 18.94 34.45
N GLN A 134 7.57 20.17 34.16
CA GLN A 134 6.19 20.63 34.29
C GLN A 134 5.50 20.69 32.92
N ALA A 135 4.19 20.42 32.93
CA ALA A 135 3.34 20.54 31.76
C ALA A 135 3.33 21.99 31.26
N SER A 136 3.57 22.21 29.98
CA SER A 136 3.50 23.55 29.37
C SER A 136 2.55 23.58 28.17
N LEU A 137 1.79 24.68 28.08
CA LEU A 137 0.87 24.93 26.97
C LEU A 137 1.65 25.49 25.78
N VAL A 138 1.71 24.70 24.69
CA VAL A 138 2.37 25.09 23.45
C VAL A 138 1.32 25.50 22.43
N ASN A 139 1.41 26.76 21.98
CA ASN A 139 0.57 27.31 20.91
C ASN A 139 1.37 27.30 19.59
N ASN A 140 1.35 26.17 18.89
CA ASN A 140 2.05 26.05 17.61
C ASN A 140 1.10 26.24 16.43
N GLU A 141 1.52 27.04 15.45
CA GLU A 141 0.67 27.34 14.30
C GLU A 141 0.64 26.21 13.27
N ASN A 142 1.77 25.54 13.02
CA ASN A 142 1.95 24.50 12.00
C ASN A 142 2.97 23.46 12.49
N ILE A 143 2.54 22.22 12.73
CA ILE A 143 3.41 21.09 13.13
C ILE A 143 3.28 19.98 12.09
N LEU A 144 4.40 19.53 11.54
CA LEU A 144 4.44 18.28 10.77
C LEU A 144 4.76 17.13 11.73
N VAL A 145 3.90 16.13 11.77
CA VAL A 145 4.11 14.92 12.57
C VAL A 145 4.86 13.88 11.75
N LEU A 146 5.96 13.39 12.31
CA LEU A 146 6.72 12.28 11.77
C LEU A 146 6.40 11.00 12.54
N LYS A 147 6.21 9.90 11.81
CA LYS A 147 5.88 8.59 12.36
C LYS A 147 7.16 7.96 12.90
N ASN A 148 7.05 7.18 13.97
CA ASN A 148 8.17 6.35 14.43
C ASN A 148 8.57 5.30 13.37
N LEU A 149 7.56 4.78 12.65
CA LEU A 149 7.75 3.87 11.52
C LEU A 149 7.29 4.57 10.23
N PRO A 150 8.21 5.06 9.40
CA PRO A 150 7.93 5.64 8.09
C PRO A 150 7.38 4.59 7.11
N ASP A 151 6.89 5.06 5.96
CA ASP A 151 6.12 4.22 5.02
C ASP A 151 7.03 3.33 4.14
N CYS A 152 8.25 3.78 3.81
CA CYS A 152 9.26 2.95 3.13
C CYS A 152 10.70 3.45 3.29
N TYR A 153 11.64 2.55 2.99
CA TYR A 153 13.08 2.74 3.05
C TYR A 153 13.71 2.33 1.73
N TYR A 154 14.55 3.16 1.14
CA TYR A 154 15.34 2.82 -0.05
C TYR A 154 16.82 2.82 0.33
N ILE A 155 17.46 1.64 0.26
CA ILE A 155 18.89 1.49 0.50
C ILE A 155 19.61 1.61 -0.83
N LYS A 156 20.37 2.70 -1.01
CA LYS A 156 21.03 2.99 -2.30
C LYS A 156 22.14 1.99 -2.62
N ALA A 157 22.86 1.50 -1.62
CA ALA A 157 23.92 0.51 -1.79
C ALA A 157 23.41 -0.83 -2.35
N GLU A 158 22.25 -1.28 -1.88
CA GLU A 158 21.62 -2.53 -2.32
C GLU A 158 20.72 -2.35 -3.54
N ASN A 159 20.33 -1.10 -3.85
CA ASN A 159 19.32 -0.76 -4.84
C ASN A 159 17.96 -1.42 -4.57
N LYS A 160 17.55 -1.45 -3.29
CA LYS A 160 16.32 -2.10 -2.82
C LYS A 160 15.39 -1.13 -2.12
N LEU A 161 14.10 -1.21 -2.44
CA LEU A 161 13.03 -0.48 -1.75
C LEU A 161 12.28 -1.44 -0.82
N TYR A 162 12.24 -1.11 0.46
CA TYR A 162 11.54 -1.85 1.51
C TYR A 162 10.30 -1.10 1.99
N PHE A 163 9.17 -1.79 2.12
CA PHE A 163 7.91 -1.20 2.59
C PHE A 163 6.99 -2.24 3.24
N ARG A 164 6.02 -1.80 4.04
CA ARG A 164 5.00 -2.70 4.63
C ARG A 164 3.65 -2.65 3.95
N ASN A 165 3.33 -1.53 3.31
CA ASN A 165 2.04 -1.33 2.68
C ASN A 165 2.24 -0.61 1.34
N LEU A 166 1.90 -1.29 0.24
CA LEU A 166 2.02 -0.72 -1.10
C LEU A 166 1.11 0.52 -1.23
N SER A 167 -0.11 0.45 -0.70
CA SER A 167 -1.11 1.54 -0.76
C SER A 167 -0.60 2.86 -0.20
N SER A 168 0.20 2.85 0.88
CA SER A 168 0.74 4.08 1.47
C SER A 168 1.79 4.78 0.60
N ILE A 169 2.51 4.01 -0.24
CA ILE A 169 3.61 4.52 -1.06
C ILE A 169 3.21 4.80 -2.52
N THR A 170 2.02 4.38 -2.94
CA THR A 170 1.45 4.68 -4.28
C THR A 170 1.44 6.17 -4.62
N SER A 171 1.15 7.01 -3.63
CA SER A 171 1.14 8.47 -3.80
C SER A 171 2.54 9.10 -3.85
N ILE A 172 3.57 8.34 -3.44
CA ILE A 172 4.97 8.75 -3.48
C ILE A 172 5.58 8.33 -4.82
N PHE A 173 5.41 7.07 -5.20
CA PHE A 173 5.93 6.47 -6.43
C PHE A 173 4.81 6.26 -7.44
N ASN A 174 4.60 7.25 -8.29
CA ASN A 174 3.55 7.17 -9.31
C ASN A 174 3.86 6.04 -10.30
N GLY A 175 2.93 5.09 -10.45
CA GLY A 175 3.09 3.90 -11.30
C GLY A 175 3.44 2.61 -10.54
N ILE A 176 3.84 2.69 -9.25
CA ILE A 176 4.19 1.50 -8.46
C ILE A 176 3.01 0.53 -8.24
N ASN A 177 1.79 0.98 -8.52
CA ASN A 177 0.57 0.16 -8.51
C ASN A 177 0.65 -1.04 -9.47
N GLU A 178 1.54 -1.02 -10.47
CA GLU A 178 1.78 -2.19 -11.33
C GLU A 178 2.23 -3.43 -10.54
N LEU A 179 2.74 -3.26 -9.31
CA LEU A 179 3.06 -4.36 -8.42
C LEU A 179 1.82 -5.05 -7.84
N TYR A 180 0.64 -4.43 -7.90
CA TYR A 180 -0.58 -5.15 -7.56
C TYR A 180 -0.77 -6.30 -8.53
N ASN A 181 -0.94 -7.50 -7.98
CA ASN A 181 -1.36 -8.66 -8.75
C ASN A 181 -2.88 -8.57 -9.03
N GLU A 182 -3.30 -7.51 -9.73
CA GLU A 182 -4.70 -7.29 -10.11
C GLU A 182 -4.94 -7.61 -11.59
N ALA A 183 -6.17 -7.99 -11.90
CA ALA A 183 -6.60 -8.26 -13.27
C ALA A 183 -6.62 -6.96 -14.11
N THR A 184 -5.98 -7.01 -15.28
CA THR A 184 -6.10 -5.97 -16.30
C THR A 184 -7.52 -5.90 -16.86
N ASP A 185 -7.85 -4.85 -17.62
CA ASP A 185 -9.17 -4.75 -18.25
C ASP A 185 -9.43 -5.93 -19.20
N GLU A 186 -8.40 -6.43 -19.88
CA GLU A 186 -8.47 -7.62 -20.73
C GLU A 186 -8.71 -8.91 -19.92
N GLU A 187 -8.06 -9.06 -18.77
CA GLU A 187 -8.29 -10.18 -17.86
C GLU A 187 -9.71 -10.13 -17.27
N VAL A 188 -10.21 -8.94 -16.89
CA VAL A 188 -11.61 -8.78 -16.45
C VAL A 188 -12.59 -9.14 -17.56
N GLN A 189 -12.33 -8.72 -18.81
CA GLN A 189 -13.16 -9.10 -19.95
C GLN A 189 -13.14 -10.62 -20.19
N THR A 190 -11.97 -11.26 -20.09
CA THR A 190 -11.83 -12.73 -20.21
C THR A 190 -12.71 -13.47 -19.20
N LEU A 191 -12.81 -12.96 -17.97
CA LEU A 191 -13.74 -13.51 -16.98
C LEU A 191 -15.19 -13.30 -17.41
N PHE A 192 -15.56 -12.09 -17.82
CA PHE A 192 -16.95 -11.76 -18.18
C PHE A 192 -17.45 -12.54 -19.41
N ASP A 193 -16.54 -12.95 -20.29
CA ASP A 193 -16.83 -13.75 -21.48
C ASP A 193 -16.91 -15.27 -21.19
N MET A 194 -16.71 -15.71 -19.95
CA MET A 194 -16.86 -17.13 -19.60
C MET A 194 -18.31 -17.59 -19.78
N GLU A 195 -18.50 -18.80 -20.33
CA GLU A 195 -19.82 -19.39 -20.60
C GLU A 195 -20.74 -19.49 -19.37
N MET A 196 -20.15 -19.52 -18.17
CA MET A 196 -20.89 -19.60 -16.91
C MET A 196 -21.30 -18.24 -16.32
N ILE A 197 -20.97 -17.11 -16.96
CA ILE A 197 -21.16 -15.77 -16.39
C ILE A 197 -22.07 -14.93 -17.29
N ASN A 198 -23.09 -14.32 -16.68
CA ASN A 198 -23.96 -13.36 -17.34
C ASN A 198 -23.87 -12.01 -16.62
N ILE A 199 -23.37 -11.00 -17.32
CA ILE A 199 -23.18 -9.65 -16.78
C ILE A 199 -24.40 -8.79 -17.08
N GLY A 200 -24.92 -8.13 -16.04
CA GLY A 200 -26.00 -7.15 -16.18
C GLY A 200 -25.60 -5.98 -17.07
N ALA A 201 -26.54 -5.46 -17.85
CA ALA A 201 -26.31 -4.35 -18.79
C ALA A 201 -25.69 -3.09 -18.14
N ASP A 202 -25.93 -2.89 -16.84
CA ASP A 202 -25.42 -1.76 -16.07
C ASP A 202 -24.10 -2.04 -15.33
N PHE A 203 -23.52 -3.24 -15.40
CA PHE A 203 -22.31 -3.59 -14.65
C PHE A 203 -21.12 -3.86 -15.59
N GLY A 204 -20.30 -2.84 -15.84
CA GLY A 204 -19.14 -2.93 -16.73
C GLY A 204 -17.79 -3.08 -15.99
N ILE A 205 -16.72 -3.26 -16.78
CA ILE A 205 -15.32 -3.33 -16.31
C ILE A 205 -14.94 -2.10 -15.48
N ASP A 206 -15.49 -0.93 -15.82
CA ASP A 206 -15.28 0.34 -15.12
C ASP A 206 -15.81 0.34 -13.68
N LYS A 207 -16.73 -0.57 -13.36
CA LYS A 207 -17.34 -0.71 -12.02
C LYS A 207 -16.64 -1.73 -11.14
N VAL A 208 -15.71 -2.52 -11.70
CA VAL A 208 -14.93 -3.52 -10.96
C VAL A 208 -13.80 -2.84 -10.20
N ARG A 209 -13.84 -2.88 -8.87
CA ARG A 209 -12.82 -2.25 -8.04
C ARG A 209 -11.61 -3.15 -7.86
N ILE A 210 -10.49 -2.53 -7.47
CA ILE A 210 -9.20 -3.17 -7.18
C ILE A 210 -9.33 -4.49 -6.37
N PRO A 211 -10.13 -4.56 -5.28
CA PRO A 211 -10.25 -5.81 -4.51
C PRO A 211 -10.82 -7.00 -5.30
N ASN A 212 -11.77 -6.74 -6.21
CA ASN A 212 -12.30 -7.79 -7.07
C ASN A 212 -11.32 -8.11 -8.20
N ARG A 213 -10.65 -7.12 -8.80
CA ARG A 213 -9.63 -7.37 -9.84
C ARG A 213 -8.53 -8.32 -9.38
N ARG A 214 -8.09 -8.22 -8.12
CA ARG A 214 -7.12 -9.17 -7.53
C ARG A 214 -7.67 -10.60 -7.51
N LYS A 215 -8.88 -10.77 -7.00
CA LYS A 215 -9.56 -12.07 -6.96
C LYS A 215 -9.84 -12.64 -8.36
N ILE A 216 -10.08 -11.79 -9.35
CA ILE A 216 -10.22 -12.20 -10.77
C ILE A 216 -8.91 -12.82 -11.24
N LYS A 217 -7.77 -12.17 -10.98
CA LYS A 217 -6.46 -12.69 -11.37
C LYS A 217 -6.19 -14.06 -10.77
N GLU A 218 -6.41 -14.21 -9.46
CA GLU A 218 -6.35 -15.51 -8.78
C GLU A 218 -7.28 -16.55 -9.43
N ALA A 219 -8.52 -16.17 -9.68
CA ALA A 219 -9.54 -17.07 -10.21
C ALA A 219 -9.20 -17.55 -11.63
N LEU A 220 -8.70 -16.67 -12.49
CA LEU A 220 -8.26 -17.00 -13.84
C LEU A 220 -7.06 -17.94 -13.81
N MET A 221 -6.01 -17.62 -13.04
CA MET A 221 -4.85 -18.51 -12.89
C MET A 221 -5.26 -19.91 -12.40
N LYS A 222 -6.17 -19.97 -11.43
CA LYS A 222 -6.68 -21.24 -10.90
C LYS A 222 -7.52 -21.98 -11.95
N TYR A 223 -8.38 -21.27 -12.67
CA TYR A 223 -9.21 -21.83 -13.74
C TYR A 223 -8.36 -22.40 -14.89
N GLU A 224 -7.29 -21.71 -15.29
CA GLU A 224 -6.34 -22.17 -16.31
C GLU A 224 -5.56 -23.42 -15.87
N SER A 225 -5.30 -23.56 -14.57
CA SER A 225 -4.65 -24.75 -14.01
C SER A 225 -5.54 -26.01 -13.98
N PHE A 226 -6.85 -25.86 -14.20
CA PHE A 226 -7.81 -26.97 -14.17
C PHE A 226 -7.85 -27.76 -15.49
N SER A 227 -8.04 -29.07 -15.37
CA SER A 227 -8.43 -29.91 -16.52
C SER A 227 -9.85 -29.57 -16.98
N GLU A 228 -10.19 -29.90 -18.22
CA GLU A 228 -11.53 -29.65 -18.78
C GLU A 228 -12.65 -30.29 -17.93
N GLU A 229 -12.42 -31.49 -17.39
CA GLU A 229 -13.36 -32.14 -16.46
C GLU A 229 -13.60 -31.31 -15.19
N LYS A 230 -12.53 -30.71 -14.63
CA LYS A 230 -12.64 -29.86 -13.42
C LYS A 230 -13.33 -28.53 -13.72
N LYS A 231 -13.13 -27.96 -14.92
CA LYS A 231 -13.83 -26.75 -15.36
C LYS A 231 -15.34 -26.98 -15.45
N GLN A 232 -15.77 -28.13 -15.95
CA GLN A 232 -17.20 -28.50 -16.01
C GLN A 232 -17.85 -28.67 -14.63
N LEU A 233 -17.08 -29.05 -13.61
CA LEU A 233 -17.57 -29.18 -12.23
C LEU A 233 -17.70 -27.83 -11.51
N LEU A 234 -17.03 -26.78 -12.00
CA LEU A 234 -16.95 -25.50 -11.31
C LEU A 234 -18.31 -24.82 -11.14
N PRO A 235 -19.19 -24.72 -12.16
CA PRO A 235 -20.51 -24.11 -11.99
C PRO A 235 -21.36 -24.80 -10.92
N SER A 236 -21.38 -26.14 -10.94
CA SER A 236 -22.12 -26.93 -9.92
C SER A 236 -21.58 -26.71 -8.51
N TYR A 237 -20.24 -26.65 -8.35
CA TYR A 237 -19.61 -26.36 -7.06
C TYR A 237 -19.96 -24.96 -6.55
N VAL A 238 -19.82 -23.93 -7.40
CA VAL A 238 -20.08 -22.54 -7.01
C VAL A 238 -21.58 -22.32 -6.74
N GLY A 239 -22.47 -22.92 -7.53
CA GLY A 239 -23.91 -22.83 -7.37
C GLY A 239 -24.40 -23.33 -6.00
N LYS A 240 -23.74 -24.35 -5.43
CA LYS A 240 -24.04 -24.85 -4.07
C LYS A 240 -23.88 -23.78 -2.98
N TYR A 241 -22.95 -22.85 -3.18
CA TYR A 241 -22.62 -21.80 -2.21
C TYR A 241 -23.26 -20.45 -2.56
N CYS A 242 -23.49 -20.18 -3.85
CA CYS A 242 -24.08 -18.94 -4.35
C CYS A 242 -25.43 -19.17 -5.07
N PRO A 243 -26.46 -19.73 -4.41
CA PRO A 243 -27.72 -20.11 -5.06
C PRO A 243 -28.54 -18.90 -5.53
N THR A 244 -28.31 -17.72 -4.95
CA THR A 244 -29.00 -16.48 -5.35
C THR A 244 -28.50 -15.91 -6.66
N LEU A 245 -27.28 -16.30 -7.07
CA LEU A 245 -26.64 -15.81 -8.30
C LEU A 245 -26.80 -16.82 -9.43
N PHE A 246 -26.92 -18.10 -9.09
CA PHE A 246 -26.97 -19.20 -10.03
C PHE A 246 -28.38 -19.40 -10.60
N ASP A 247 -28.47 -19.40 -11.92
CA ASP A 247 -29.66 -19.74 -12.67
C ASP A 247 -29.57 -21.21 -13.12
N GLU A 248 -30.46 -22.07 -12.59
CA GLU A 248 -30.44 -23.50 -12.87
C GLU A 248 -30.79 -23.82 -14.33
N ASP A 249 -31.61 -22.99 -14.98
CA ASP A 249 -32.07 -23.23 -16.36
C ASP A 249 -30.96 -22.91 -17.37
N THR A 250 -30.20 -21.84 -17.13
CA THR A 250 -29.10 -21.42 -18.01
C THR A 250 -27.74 -21.96 -17.57
N GLN A 251 -27.62 -22.46 -16.34
CA GLN A 251 -26.35 -22.83 -15.68
C GLN A 251 -25.36 -21.65 -15.58
N MET A 252 -25.88 -20.42 -15.54
CA MET A 252 -25.07 -19.18 -15.50
C MET A 252 -25.21 -18.44 -14.17
N PHE A 253 -24.21 -17.64 -13.83
CA PHE A 253 -24.21 -16.72 -12.70
C PHE A 253 -24.54 -15.29 -13.16
N ASN A 254 -25.63 -14.73 -12.66
CA ASN A 254 -26.07 -13.37 -12.97
C ASN A 254 -25.37 -12.37 -12.04
N ILE A 255 -24.57 -11.46 -12.60
CA ILE A 255 -23.78 -10.48 -11.84
C ILE A 255 -24.16 -9.06 -12.26
N ASN A 256 -24.72 -8.30 -11.32
CA ASN A 256 -25.17 -6.91 -11.51
C ASN A 256 -24.47 -5.92 -10.56
N SER A 257 -23.71 -6.43 -9.58
CA SER A 257 -23.06 -5.60 -8.56
C SER A 257 -21.71 -6.15 -8.11
N GLU A 258 -20.91 -5.25 -7.53
CA GLU A 258 -19.59 -5.56 -6.97
C GLU A 258 -19.65 -6.65 -5.88
N LYS A 259 -20.75 -6.70 -5.11
CA LYS A 259 -20.96 -7.69 -4.06
C LYS A 259 -21.17 -9.08 -4.64
N GLU A 260 -22.00 -9.18 -5.67
CA GLU A 260 -22.29 -10.46 -6.36
C GLU A 260 -21.04 -10.98 -7.07
N LEU A 261 -20.25 -10.09 -7.69
CA LEU A 261 -18.96 -10.44 -8.26
C LEU A 261 -18.00 -10.98 -7.18
N THR A 262 -17.95 -10.35 -6.00
CA THR A 262 -17.16 -10.85 -4.87
C THR A 262 -17.59 -12.27 -4.47
N GLU A 263 -18.90 -12.53 -4.38
CA GLU A 263 -19.44 -13.84 -3.99
C GLU A 263 -19.09 -14.94 -5.00
N LEU A 264 -19.21 -14.65 -6.31
CA LEU A 264 -18.79 -15.54 -7.39
C LEU A 264 -17.30 -15.86 -7.31
N LEU A 265 -16.44 -14.84 -7.19
CA LEU A 265 -15.00 -14.99 -7.17
C LEU A 265 -14.50 -15.77 -5.95
N ASN A 266 -15.13 -15.61 -4.79
CA ASN A 266 -14.85 -16.45 -3.62
C ASN A 266 -15.16 -17.92 -3.92
N GLY A 267 -16.19 -18.19 -4.73
CA GLY A 267 -16.53 -19.52 -5.22
C GLY A 267 -15.51 -20.07 -6.20
N MET A 268 -15.13 -19.31 -7.23
CA MET A 268 -14.13 -19.74 -8.22
C MET A 268 -12.77 -20.04 -7.56
N ASN A 269 -12.39 -19.24 -6.57
CA ASN A 269 -11.18 -19.45 -5.78
C ASN A 269 -11.30 -20.60 -4.75
N GLN A 270 -12.46 -21.25 -4.65
CA GLN A 270 -12.77 -22.33 -3.70
C GLN A 270 -12.56 -21.92 -2.23
N ARG A 271 -12.93 -20.69 -1.87
CA ARG A 271 -12.84 -20.17 -0.50
C ARG A 271 -14.02 -20.61 0.38
N TYR A 272 -15.10 -21.14 -0.21
CA TYR A 272 -16.23 -21.67 0.54
C TYR A 272 -16.00 -23.11 0.98
N TYR A 273 -16.33 -23.38 2.23
CA TYR A 273 -16.32 -24.73 2.78
C TYR A 273 -17.49 -24.92 3.74
N THR A 274 -17.83 -26.18 3.99
CA THR A 274 -18.84 -26.57 4.97
C THR A 274 -18.14 -27.38 6.05
N THR A 275 -18.36 -27.04 7.31
CA THR A 275 -17.78 -27.79 8.43
C THR A 275 -18.48 -29.14 8.62
N GLU A 276 -17.70 -30.18 8.95
CA GLU A 276 -18.21 -31.56 8.95
C GLU A 276 -19.13 -31.88 10.14
N ILE A 277 -18.95 -31.21 11.28
CA ILE A 277 -19.66 -31.55 12.53
C ILE A 277 -20.98 -30.76 12.65
N ASP A 278 -20.91 -29.44 12.49
CA ASP A 278 -22.01 -28.49 12.66
C ASP A 278 -22.68 -28.08 11.33
N GLY A 279 -22.09 -28.41 10.17
CA GLY A 279 -22.69 -28.15 8.86
C GLY A 279 -22.72 -26.68 8.46
N GLU A 280 -21.92 -25.83 9.10
CA GLU A 280 -21.88 -24.40 8.84
C GLU A 280 -21.13 -24.09 7.55
N LYS A 281 -21.75 -23.26 6.69
CA LYS A 281 -21.08 -22.68 5.52
C LYS A 281 -20.20 -21.52 5.97
N ARG A 282 -18.90 -21.61 5.67
CA ARG A 282 -17.91 -20.59 6.01
C ARG A 282 -17.11 -20.16 4.79
N ILE A 283 -16.50 -18.99 4.90
CA ILE A 283 -15.58 -18.43 3.90
C ILE A 283 -14.19 -18.29 4.51
N ALA A 284 -13.18 -18.77 3.80
CA ALA A 284 -11.79 -18.64 4.20
C ALA A 284 -11.23 -17.26 3.80
N ASN A 285 -10.58 -16.57 4.74
CA ASN A 285 -9.87 -15.32 4.47
C ASN A 285 -8.53 -15.56 3.74
N SER A 286 -7.90 -16.71 3.97
CA SER A 286 -6.66 -17.16 3.35
C SER A 286 -6.69 -18.67 3.21
N VAL A 287 -6.07 -19.21 2.16
CA VAL A 287 -5.98 -20.64 1.87
C VAL A 287 -4.51 -21.01 1.71
N THR A 288 -4.05 -21.97 2.50
CA THR A 288 -2.70 -22.54 2.37
C THR A 288 -2.83 -24.01 2.01
N VAL A 289 -2.19 -24.42 0.92
CA VAL A 289 -2.16 -25.84 0.53
C VAL A 289 -1.23 -26.57 1.48
N VAL A 290 -1.79 -27.46 2.30
CA VAL A 290 -1.02 -28.42 3.09
C VAL A 290 -0.69 -29.59 2.17
N ARG A 291 0.59 -29.94 2.06
CA ARG A 291 1.03 -31.15 1.37
C ARG A 291 1.17 -32.25 2.42
N ASP A 292 0.53 -33.39 2.16
CA ASP A 292 0.75 -34.63 2.89
C ASP A 292 2.13 -35.23 2.59
#